data_AF-A0A7V6A113-F1
#
_entry.id   AF-A0A7V6A113-F1
#
_cell.length_a   1.000
_cell.length_b   1.000
_cell.length_c   1.000
_cell.angle_alpha   90.00
_cell.angle_beta   90.00
_cell.angle_gamma   90.00
#
_symmetry.space_group_name_H-M   'P 1'
#
loop_
_entity.id
_entity.type
_entity.pdbx_description
1 polymer ?
#
loop_
_entity_poly.entity_id
_entity_poly.type
_entity_poly.pdbx_seq_one_letter_code
_entity_poly.pdbx_strand_id
1 'polypeptide(L)'
;GRPPEGMWLPETAVDLETLDIMAELGIKFTILAPRQAHKVRKIGQKSWQDVSDGRIDPTTPYRLNLASGRTITLFFYDGPISRALAFEDLLERGENLVARLMSAFSEDRTWPQPVHVATDGETYGHHHSHGDMALAWSFP
;
A
#
# COMPACT_ATOMS: atom_id res chain seq x y z
N GLY A 1 1.88 12.46 -23.61
CA GLY A 1 1.91 11.77 -22.30
C GLY A 1 0.50 11.35 -21.92
N ARG A 2 0.36 10.39 -21.00
CA ARG A 2 -0.95 10.05 -20.40
C ARG A 2 -1.11 10.81 -19.08
N PRO A 3 -2.32 11.26 -18.72
CA PRO A 3 -2.60 11.77 -17.38
C PRO A 3 -2.27 10.69 -16.33
N PRO A 4 -1.68 11.05 -15.18
CA PRO A 4 -1.45 10.10 -14.11
C PRO A 4 -2.78 9.64 -13.49
N GLU A 5 -2.86 8.37 -13.13
CA GLU A 5 -4.04 7.82 -12.44
C GLU A 5 -3.86 7.76 -10.92
N GLY A 6 -2.62 7.74 -10.45
CA GLY A 6 -2.27 7.67 -9.04
C GLY A 6 -1.15 8.64 -8.70
N MET A 7 -1.03 8.97 -7.42
CA MET A 7 0.03 9.83 -6.91
C MET A 7 0.53 9.30 -5.57
N TRP A 8 1.84 9.31 -5.37
CA TRP A 8 2.49 9.00 -4.10
C TRP A 8 2.94 10.30 -3.46
N LEU A 9 2.37 10.64 -2.30
CA LEU A 9 2.76 11.84 -1.56
C LEU A 9 4.04 11.59 -0.75
N PRO A 10 4.96 12.58 -0.67
CA PRO A 10 6.15 12.46 0.17
C PRO A 10 5.79 12.02 1.58
N GLU A 11 6.47 10.98 2.09
CA GLU A 11 6.24 10.40 3.42
C GLU A 11 4.81 9.94 3.68
N THR A 12 4.00 9.72 2.64
CA THR A 12 2.55 9.50 2.75
C THR A 12 1.81 10.63 3.50
N ALA A 13 2.45 11.79 3.69
CA ALA A 13 1.90 12.89 4.46
C ALA A 13 0.71 13.49 3.73
N VAL A 14 -0.48 13.35 4.33
CA VAL A 14 -1.73 13.74 3.71
C VAL A 14 -2.79 14.12 4.73
N ASP A 15 -3.70 15.01 4.34
CA ASP A 15 -4.95 15.32 5.01
C ASP A 15 -6.15 15.23 4.03
N LEU A 16 -7.36 15.43 4.55
CA LEU A 16 -8.58 15.35 3.74
C LEU A 16 -8.63 16.40 2.64
N GLU A 17 -8.07 17.60 2.87
CA GLU A 17 -8.03 18.68 1.88
C GLU A 17 -7.12 18.30 0.71
N THR A 18 -5.92 17.78 1.00
CA THR A 18 -4.97 17.29 0.00
C THR A 18 -5.58 16.19 -0.87
N LEU A 19 -6.25 15.20 -0.25
CA LEU A 19 -6.93 14.12 -0.99
C LEU A 19 -8.06 14.65 -1.88
N ASP A 20 -8.73 15.72 -1.45
CA ASP A 20 -9.79 16.33 -2.23
C ASP A 20 -9.27 17.09 -3.46
N ILE A 21 -8.17 17.82 -3.29
CA ILE A 21 -7.44 18.46 -4.39
C ILE A 21 -6.94 17.41 -5.39
N MET A 22 -6.38 16.30 -4.90
CA MET A 22 -5.95 15.20 -5.77
C MET A 22 -7.12 14.64 -6.60
N ALA A 23 -8.27 14.39 -5.96
CA ALA A 23 -9.46 13.90 -6.64
C ALA A 23 -10.00 14.93 -7.66
N GLU A 24 -9.93 16.23 -7.35
CA GLU A 24 -10.28 17.32 -8.27
C GLU A 24 -9.39 17.35 -9.51
N LEU A 25 -8.10 17.11 -9.35
CA LEU A 25 -7.12 17.04 -10.44
C LEU A 25 -7.16 15.72 -11.23
N GLY A 26 -8.13 14.85 -10.95
CA GLY A 26 -8.35 13.60 -11.69
C GLY A 26 -7.50 12.42 -11.22
N ILE A 27 -6.81 12.54 -10.08
CA ILE A 27 -6.11 11.41 -9.46
C ILE A 27 -7.14 10.44 -8.88
N LYS A 28 -7.03 9.16 -9.25
CA LYS A 28 -7.99 8.11 -8.89
C LYS A 28 -7.61 7.38 -7.60
N PHE A 29 -6.32 7.28 -7.30
CA PHE A 29 -5.84 6.56 -6.11
C PHE A 29 -4.54 7.11 -5.51
N THR A 30 -4.29 6.74 -4.26
CA THR A 30 -3.00 6.94 -3.58
C THR A 30 -2.68 5.77 -2.65
N ILE A 31 -1.46 5.76 -2.12
CA ILE A 31 -0.94 4.74 -1.20
C ILE A 31 -0.66 5.43 0.13
N LEU A 32 -1.13 4.83 1.22
CA LEU A 32 -1.00 5.35 2.59
C LEU A 32 -0.39 4.30 3.52
N ALA A 33 0.15 4.77 4.64
CA ALA A 33 0.59 3.92 5.74
C ALA A 33 -0.59 3.34 6.53
N PRO A 34 -0.52 2.09 7.02
CA PRO A 34 -1.60 1.46 7.79
C PRO A 34 -2.11 2.30 8.96
N ARG A 35 -1.23 3.06 9.62
CA ARG A 35 -1.56 3.89 10.78
C ARG A 35 -2.39 5.14 10.44
N GLN A 36 -2.52 5.49 9.16
CA GLN A 36 -3.32 6.63 8.71
C GLN A 36 -4.82 6.30 8.64
N ALA A 37 -5.20 5.04 8.84
CA ALA A 37 -6.59 4.64 8.96
C ALA A 37 -7.05 4.58 10.41
N HIS A 38 -8.23 5.13 10.68
CA HIS A 38 -8.89 5.06 11.98
C HIS A 38 -10.06 4.08 11.99
N LYS A 39 -10.97 4.17 11.01
CA LYS A 39 -12.16 3.33 10.90
C LYS A 39 -12.48 2.95 9.47
N VAL A 40 -13.02 1.75 9.28
CA VAL A 40 -13.49 1.25 7.98
C VAL A 40 -14.87 0.61 8.11
N ARG A 41 -15.57 0.48 6.99
CA ARG A 41 -16.80 -0.30 6.90
C ARG A 41 -16.96 -0.89 5.51
N LYS A 42 -17.69 -2.01 5.42
CA LYS A 42 -18.10 -2.56 4.13
C LYS A 42 -19.12 -1.62 3.47
N ILE A 43 -18.98 -1.41 2.16
CA ILE A 43 -19.95 -0.63 1.38
C ILE A 43 -21.34 -1.27 1.54
N GLY A 44 -22.36 -0.43 1.78
CA GLY A 44 -23.72 -0.87 2.08
C GLY A 44 -24.00 -1.21 3.55
N GLN A 45 -22.97 -1.38 4.40
CA GLN A 45 -23.16 -1.58 5.84
C GLN A 45 -23.11 -0.27 6.63
N LYS A 46 -23.74 -0.26 7.82
CA LYS A 46 -23.75 0.91 8.73
C LYS A 46 -22.70 0.84 9.83
N SER A 47 -22.26 -0.36 10.20
CA SER A 47 -21.30 -0.56 11.28
C SER A 47 -19.90 -0.15 10.84
N TRP A 48 -19.23 0.66 11.65
CA TRP A 48 -17.82 1.00 11.49
C TRP A 48 -16.98 0.12 12.41
N GLN A 49 -15.89 -0.40 11.86
CA GLN A 49 -14.87 -1.14 12.58
C GLN A 49 -13.68 -0.22 12.84
N ASP A 50 -13.16 -0.26 14.06
CA ASP A 50 -11.91 0.41 14.41
C ASP A 50 -10.72 -0.36 13.84
N VAL A 51 -9.82 0.36 13.16
CA VAL A 51 -8.59 -0.17 12.57
C VAL A 51 -7.37 0.66 12.96
N SER A 52 -7.49 1.43 14.05
CA SER A 52 -6.41 2.22 14.61
C SER A 52 -5.21 1.34 14.95
N ASP A 53 -4.04 1.97 15.08
CA ASP A 53 -2.75 1.29 15.34
C ASP A 53 -2.26 0.40 14.20
N GLY A 54 -2.72 0.65 12.97
CA GLY A 54 -2.26 -0.08 11.78
C GLY A 54 -2.89 -1.45 11.60
N ARG A 55 -4.12 -1.65 12.09
CA ARG A 55 -4.88 -2.90 11.97
C ARG A 55 -5.70 -2.99 10.68
N ILE A 56 -5.56 -2.00 9.80
CA ILE A 56 -6.25 -2.01 8.51
C ILE A 56 -5.76 -3.18 7.67
N ASP A 57 -6.67 -3.81 6.94
CA ASP A 57 -6.36 -4.94 6.09
C ASP A 57 -5.72 -4.44 4.78
N PRO A 58 -4.42 -4.64 4.55
CA PRO A 58 -3.74 -4.10 3.38
C PRO A 58 -4.16 -4.81 2.08
N THR A 59 -4.86 -5.95 2.16
CA THR A 59 -5.21 -6.74 0.98
C THR A 59 -6.51 -6.30 0.31
N THR A 60 -6.98 -5.08 0.55
CA THR A 60 -8.17 -4.56 -0.14
C THR A 60 -8.05 -3.06 -0.39
N PRO A 61 -8.51 -2.56 -1.54
CA PRO A 61 -8.68 -1.14 -1.73
C PRO A 61 -9.82 -0.61 -0.86
N TYR A 62 -9.68 0.63 -0.42
CA TYR A 62 -10.70 1.36 0.34
C TYR A 62 -11.17 2.58 -0.44
N ARG A 63 -12.48 2.85 -0.41
CA ARG A 63 -13.04 4.09 -0.96
C ARG A 63 -13.17 5.12 0.15
N LEU A 64 -12.52 6.27 -0.01
CA LEU A 64 -12.79 7.45 0.79
C LEU A 64 -13.84 8.32 0.08
N ASN A 65 -14.89 8.70 0.79
CA ASN A 65 -15.83 9.72 0.33
C ASN A 65 -15.45 11.04 0.98
N LEU A 66 -15.20 12.06 0.16
CA LEU A 66 -14.75 13.38 0.60
C LEU A 66 -15.96 14.29 0.85
N ALA A 67 -15.77 15.35 1.65
CA ALA A 67 -16.83 16.30 1.98
C ALA A 67 -17.40 17.03 0.74
N SER A 68 -16.58 17.19 -0.29
CA SER A 68 -16.95 17.72 -1.62
C SER A 68 -17.90 16.83 -2.42
N GLY A 69 -18.09 15.57 -2.00
CA GLY A 69 -18.81 14.54 -2.75
C GLY A 69 -17.93 13.76 -3.73
N ARG A 70 -16.64 14.14 -3.90
CA ARG A 70 -15.66 13.36 -4.66
C ARG A 70 -15.28 12.09 -3.91
N THR A 71 -14.63 11.17 -4.62
CA THR A 71 -14.13 9.94 -4.03
C THR A 71 -12.72 9.65 -4.52
N ILE A 72 -11.89 9.09 -3.64
CA ILE A 72 -10.56 8.60 -3.99
C ILE A 72 -10.36 7.18 -3.44
N THR A 73 -9.61 6.35 -4.18
CA THR A 73 -9.26 5.00 -3.74
C THR A 73 -7.96 5.03 -2.94
N LEU A 74 -7.96 4.40 -1.77
CA LEU A 74 -6.81 4.30 -0.88
C LEU A 74 -6.33 2.85 -0.84
N PHE A 75 -5.03 2.68 -1.00
CA PHE A 75 -4.33 1.42 -0.81
C PHE A 75 -3.40 1.55 0.42
N PHE A 76 -3.35 0.55 1.30
CA PHE A 76 -2.52 0.58 2.51
C PHE A 76 -1.43 -0.47 2.40
N TYR A 77 -0.16 -0.05 2.38
CA TYR A 77 0.93 -1.00 2.18
C TYR A 77 1.05 -1.97 3.36
N ASP A 78 1.59 -3.15 3.11
CA ASP A 78 1.85 -4.13 4.17
C ASP A 78 3.03 -3.65 5.04
N GLY A 79 2.72 -3.12 6.22
CA GLY A 79 3.73 -2.57 7.14
C GLY A 79 4.82 -3.57 7.55
N PRO A 80 4.46 -4.78 8.03
CA PRO A 80 5.43 -5.82 8.35
C PRO A 80 6.34 -6.21 7.19
N ILE A 81 5.80 -6.42 5.97
CA ILE A 81 6.60 -6.81 4.80
C ILE A 81 7.47 -5.64 4.32
N SER A 82 6.93 -4.41 4.28
CA SER A 82 7.71 -3.20 3.94
C SER A 82 8.88 -2.97 4.89
N ARG A 83 8.67 -3.17 6.20
CA ARG A 83 9.75 -3.04 7.20
C ARG A 83 10.81 -4.13 7.02
N ALA A 84 10.37 -5.37 6.79
CA ALA A 84 11.29 -6.48 6.59
C ALA A 84 12.14 -6.28 5.33
N LEU A 85 11.57 -5.74 4.25
CA LEU A 85 12.32 -5.37 3.05
C LEU A 85 13.31 -4.22 3.24
N ALA A 86 12.99 -3.26 4.11
CA ALA A 86 13.84 -2.08 4.33
C ALA A 86 14.99 -2.32 5.34
N PHE A 87 14.88 -3.33 6.22
CA PHE A 87 15.79 -3.49 7.36
C PHE A 87 16.26 -4.92 7.64
N GLU A 88 15.71 -5.92 6.96
CA GLU A 88 16.13 -7.31 7.11
C GLU A 88 16.85 -7.75 5.82
N ASP A 89 17.81 -8.68 5.94
CA ASP A 89 18.58 -9.28 4.83
C ASP A 89 17.72 -10.15 3.88
N LEU A 90 16.42 -9.87 3.80
CA LEU A 90 15.45 -10.49 2.90
C LEU A 90 15.82 -10.34 1.42
N LEU A 91 16.60 -9.31 1.08
CA LEU A 91 17.13 -9.08 -0.25
C LEU A 91 18.41 -9.88 -0.57
N GLU A 92 19.01 -10.58 0.40
CA GLU A 92 20.17 -11.44 0.12
C GLU A 92 19.81 -12.64 -0.78
N ARG A 93 18.54 -13.09 -0.75
CA ARG A 93 18.02 -14.17 -1.60
C ARG A 93 16.59 -13.89 -2.04
N GLY A 94 16.35 -13.75 -3.34
CA GLY A 94 15.01 -13.51 -3.91
C GLY A 94 13.95 -14.55 -3.50
N GLU A 95 14.36 -15.78 -3.21
CA GLU A 95 13.49 -16.85 -2.67
C GLU A 95 12.80 -16.44 -1.36
N ASN A 96 13.49 -15.72 -0.47
CA ASN A 96 12.93 -15.26 0.80
C ASN A 96 11.88 -14.18 0.59
N LEU A 97 12.13 -13.26 -0.35
CA LEU A 97 11.19 -12.21 -0.72
C LEU A 97 9.90 -12.81 -1.31
N VAL A 98 10.02 -13.73 -2.26
CA VAL A 98 8.87 -14.43 -2.84
C VAL A 98 8.10 -15.19 -1.77
N ALA A 99 8.77 -15.98 -0.94
CA ALA A 99 8.12 -16.71 0.15
C ALA A 99 7.39 -15.76 1.12
N ARG A 100 7.99 -14.60 1.44
CA ARG A 100 7.39 -13.60 2.32
C ARG A 100 6.14 -12.96 1.70
N LEU A 101 6.19 -12.58 0.43
CA LEU A 101 5.02 -12.05 -0.30
C LEU A 101 3.91 -13.09 -0.40
N MET A 102 4.27 -14.34 -0.71
CA MET A 102 3.30 -15.45 -0.79
C MET A 102 2.66 -15.75 0.57
N SER A 103 3.37 -15.55 1.69
CA SER A 103 2.82 -15.72 3.04
C SER A 103 1.73 -14.69 3.41
N ALA A 104 1.60 -13.60 2.64
CA ALA A 104 0.56 -12.59 2.87
C ALA A 104 -0.82 -13.04 2.35
N PHE A 105 -0.87 -14.03 1.46
CA PHE A 105 -2.12 -14.55 0.92
C PHE A 105 -2.73 -15.57 1.89
N SER A 106 -4.06 -15.49 2.07
CA SER A 106 -4.83 -16.46 2.85
C SER A 106 -5.85 -17.18 1.97
N GLU A 107 -5.92 -18.50 2.08
CA GLU A 107 -6.92 -19.33 1.37
C GLU A 107 -8.34 -19.15 1.93
N ASP A 108 -8.47 -18.67 3.18
CA ASP A 108 -9.77 -18.46 3.84
C ASP A 108 -10.53 -17.25 3.31
N ARG A 109 -9.84 -16.35 2.60
CA ARG A 109 -10.43 -15.11 2.07
C ARG A 109 -11.10 -15.37 0.74
N THR A 110 -12.38 -15.00 0.65
CA THR A 110 -13.20 -15.23 -0.55
C THR A 110 -13.13 -14.11 -1.59
N TRP A 111 -12.10 -13.24 -1.53
CA TRP A 111 -11.93 -12.10 -2.43
C TRP A 111 -10.49 -12.01 -2.96
N PRO A 112 -10.26 -11.34 -4.11
CA PRO A 112 -8.91 -11.09 -4.62
C PRO A 112 -8.09 -10.24 -3.65
N GLN A 113 -6.85 -10.66 -3.38
CA GLN A 113 -5.96 -10.04 -2.40
C GLN A 113 -4.78 -9.36 -3.10
N PRO A 114 -4.79 -8.03 -3.32
CA PRO A 114 -3.56 -7.30 -3.60
C PRO A 114 -2.57 -7.45 -2.44
N VAL A 115 -1.30 -7.67 -2.76
CA VAL A 115 -0.19 -7.55 -1.81
C VAL A 115 0.73 -6.48 -2.36
N HIS A 116 0.90 -5.40 -1.61
CA HIS A 116 1.73 -4.28 -2.05
C HIS A 116 2.63 -3.77 -0.94
N VAL A 117 3.87 -3.50 -1.33
CA VAL A 117 4.95 -3.08 -0.45
C VAL A 117 5.39 -1.69 -0.90
N ALA A 118 5.74 -0.86 0.07
CA ALA A 118 6.24 0.49 -0.12
C ALA A 118 7.66 0.58 0.46
N THR A 119 8.66 0.81 -0.39
CA THR A 119 10.08 0.99 0.00
C THR A 119 10.67 2.18 -0.74
N ASP A 120 11.66 2.84 -0.15
CA ASP A 120 12.43 3.87 -0.83
C ASP A 120 13.23 3.27 -2.00
N GLY A 121 13.34 3.99 -3.12
CA GLY A 121 14.16 3.59 -4.26
C GLY A 121 15.65 3.49 -3.91
N GLU A 122 16.13 4.26 -2.93
CA GLU A 122 17.52 4.21 -2.46
C GLU A 122 17.91 2.86 -1.82
N THR A 123 16.91 2.07 -1.39
CA THR A 123 17.10 0.72 -0.82
C THR A 123 17.76 -0.25 -1.82
N TYR A 124 17.63 -0.04 -3.13
CA TYR A 124 18.07 -0.99 -4.16
C TYR A 124 19.47 -0.75 -4.76
N GLY A 125 20.27 0.20 -4.24
CA GLY A 125 21.62 0.42 -4.78
C GLY A 125 22.64 1.07 -3.86
N HIS A 126 22.18 1.79 -2.82
CA HIS A 126 23.10 2.46 -1.89
C HIS A 126 23.33 1.70 -0.57
N HIS A 127 22.38 0.85 -0.15
CA HIS A 127 22.50 0.08 1.09
C HIS A 127 22.74 -1.43 0.90
N HIS A 128 22.33 -2.01 -0.25
CA HIS A 128 22.56 -3.42 -0.57
C HIS A 128 23.16 -3.57 -1.97
N SER A 129 24.46 -3.89 -2.04
CA SER A 129 25.06 -4.37 -3.28
C SER A 129 24.34 -5.66 -3.71
N HIS A 130 23.71 -5.66 -4.90
CA HIS A 130 22.92 -6.72 -5.56
C HIS A 130 21.38 -6.75 -5.36
N GLY A 131 20.76 -5.72 -4.75
CA GLY A 131 19.29 -5.66 -4.57
C GLY A 131 18.48 -5.73 -5.88
N ASP A 132 18.99 -5.16 -6.97
CA ASP A 132 18.36 -5.19 -8.30
C ASP A 132 18.14 -6.61 -8.86
N MET A 133 18.98 -7.58 -8.48
CA MET A 133 18.89 -8.96 -8.99
C MET A 133 17.73 -9.74 -8.38
N ALA A 134 17.38 -9.49 -7.11
CA ALA A 134 16.28 -10.18 -6.44
C ALA A 134 14.91 -9.77 -7.01
N LEU A 135 14.75 -8.49 -7.39
CA LEU A 135 13.52 -7.98 -8.00
C LEU A 135 13.32 -8.56 -9.42
N ALA A 136 14.39 -8.61 -10.22
CA ALA A 136 14.37 -9.15 -11.58
C ALA A 136 14.13 -10.66 -11.64
N TRP A 137 14.59 -11.41 -10.63
CA TRP A 137 14.35 -12.86 -10.55
C TRP A 137 12.93 -13.22 -10.07
N SER A 138 12.30 -12.36 -9.27
CA SER A 138 11.01 -12.63 -8.61
C SER A 138 9.79 -12.38 -9.50
N PHE A 139 9.93 -11.66 -10.62
CA PHE A 139 8.85 -11.29 -11.54
C PHE A 139 9.27 -11.38 -13.03
N PRO A 140 9.53 -12.59 -13.58
CA PRO A 140 9.83 -12.77 -15.01
C PRO A 140 8.62 -12.52 -15.93
#